data_AF-A0A1W6Z1J5-F1
#
_entry.id   AF-A0A1W6Z1J5-F1
#
_cell.length_a   1.000
_cell.length_b   1.000
_cell.length_c   1.000
_cell.angle_alpha   90.00
_cell.angle_beta   90.00
_cell.angle_gamma   90.00
#
_symmetry.space_group_name_H-M   'P 1'
#
loop_
_entity.id
_entity.type
_entity.pdbx_description
1 polymer ?
#
loop_
_entity_poly.entity_id
_entity_poly.type
_entity_poly.pdbx_seq_one_letter_code
_entity_poly.pdbx_strand_id
1 'polypeptide(L)'
;MTETPATPAATQTGSDTAGEKAVGGALRSLRISKGWSLEEVAGRIKFAPRQIAALEEERWEDLPTGISLRGLVRSYARLLGADAEAIVASLDPHLRGAQPARLAQGGLHAPRGALPAEEERGSSSWGWWLVILLVIVAAAVYGFWQGWLPGHWISGLLPHSGH
;
A
#
# COMPACT_ATOMS: atom_id res chain seq x y z
N MET A 1 55.94 28.43 21.17
CA MET A 1 54.63 28.88 20.68
C MET A 1 54.09 27.72 19.85
N THR A 2 53.39 26.77 20.47
CA THR A 2 51.94 26.71 20.80
C THR A 2 51.24 25.74 19.84
N GLU A 3 50.33 24.99 20.44
CA GLU A 3 49.75 23.72 20.02
C GLU A 3 48.80 23.81 18.81
N THR A 4 48.51 22.65 18.23
CA THR A 4 47.30 22.38 17.44
C THR A 4 46.02 22.77 18.19
N PRO A 5 45.00 23.26 17.47
CA PRO A 5 43.68 22.63 17.50
C PRO A 5 43.19 22.38 16.06
N ALA A 6 42.80 21.14 15.70
CA ALA A 6 41.45 20.59 15.80
C ALA A 6 40.71 20.58 14.44
N THR A 7 40.66 19.40 13.82
CA THR A 7 39.50 18.63 13.29
C THR A 7 38.10 19.26 13.48
N PRO A 8 37.02 18.94 12.72
CA PRO A 8 36.84 18.09 11.51
C PRO A 8 36.04 18.80 10.39
N ALA A 9 36.23 18.41 9.12
CA ALA A 9 35.13 18.46 8.15
C ALA A 9 34.71 17.03 7.85
N ALA A 10 33.96 16.46 8.78
CA ALA A 10 33.31 15.17 8.61
C ALA A 10 32.32 15.26 7.44
N THR A 11 32.56 14.41 6.45
CA THR A 11 31.59 13.60 5.70
C THR A 11 30.12 14.02 5.86
N GLN A 12 29.59 14.70 4.86
CA GLN A 12 28.15 14.75 4.60
C GLN A 12 27.90 14.46 3.12
N THR A 13 28.09 13.20 2.76
CA THR A 13 27.60 12.62 1.51
C THR A 13 27.19 11.19 1.85
N GLY A 14 25.96 11.02 2.30
CA GLY A 14 25.47 9.72 2.80
C GLY A 14 24.00 9.70 3.19
N SER A 15 23.17 10.63 2.70
CA SER A 15 21.75 10.74 3.05
C SER A 15 20.79 10.37 1.92
N ASP A 16 21.27 9.88 0.77
CA ASP A 16 20.38 9.55 -0.35
C ASP A 16 19.97 8.07 -0.34
N THR A 17 20.83 7.16 0.14
CA THR A 17 20.53 5.71 0.16
C THR A 17 19.64 5.27 1.33
N ALA A 18 19.56 6.07 2.41
CA ALA A 18 18.77 5.72 3.59
C ALA A 18 17.26 5.98 3.39
N GLY A 19 16.90 6.97 2.56
CA GLY A 19 15.51 7.28 2.24
C GLY A 19 14.87 6.30 1.25
N GLU A 20 15.68 5.72 0.35
CA GLU A 20 15.21 4.72 -0.62
C GLU A 20 14.87 3.40 0.08
N LYS A 21 15.81 2.87 0.90
CA LYS A 21 15.59 1.68 1.78
C LYS A 21 14.47 1.80 2.81
N ALA A 22 13.96 3.01 3.02
CA ALA A 22 12.91 3.24 4.00
C ALA A 22 11.54 2.80 3.50
N VAL A 23 11.27 2.81 2.19
CA VAL A 23 9.91 2.64 1.67
C VAL A 23 9.48 1.18 1.70
N GLY A 24 10.30 0.26 1.17
CA GLY A 24 10.00 -1.18 1.21
C GLY A 24 9.91 -1.70 2.64
N GLY A 25 10.84 -1.27 3.49
CA GLY A 25 10.84 -1.58 4.92
C GLY A 25 9.62 -1.03 5.68
N ALA A 26 9.17 0.19 5.35
CA ALA A 26 7.97 0.78 5.95
C ALA A 26 6.70 0.02 5.54
N LEU A 27 6.55 -0.33 4.26
CA LEU A 27 5.43 -1.12 3.77
C LEU A 27 5.37 -2.51 4.42
N ARG A 28 6.53 -3.17 4.55
CA ARG A 28 6.65 -4.45 5.26
C ARG A 28 6.22 -4.33 6.73
N SER A 29 6.68 -3.29 7.42
CA SER A 29 6.34 -3.05 8.82
C SER A 29 4.84 -2.84 9.01
N LEU A 30 4.21 -2.09 8.11
CA LEU A 30 2.75 -1.91 8.09
C LEU A 30 2.01 -3.23 7.85
N ARG A 31 2.46 -4.06 6.91
CA ARG A 31 1.85 -5.38 6.66
C ARG A 31 1.92 -6.27 7.89
N ILE A 32 3.10 -6.35 8.52
CA ILE A 32 3.31 -7.15 9.75
C ILE A 32 2.43 -6.62 10.90
N SER A 33 2.31 -5.30 11.05
CA SER A 33 1.45 -4.70 12.09
C SER A 33 -0.04 -5.06 11.94
N LYS A 34 -0.47 -5.38 10.71
CA LYS A 34 -1.83 -5.85 10.41
C LYS A 34 -1.97 -7.38 10.47
N GLY A 35 -0.88 -8.10 10.70
CA GLY A 35 -0.85 -9.56 10.73
C GLY A 35 -1.13 -10.23 9.38
N TRP A 36 -0.91 -9.52 8.26
CA TRP A 36 -1.18 -10.09 6.93
C TRP A 36 0.04 -10.80 6.36
N SER A 37 -0.18 -12.00 5.82
CA SER A 37 0.79 -12.73 5.01
C SER A 37 0.97 -12.10 3.63
N LEU A 38 2.03 -12.50 2.91
CA LEU A 38 2.25 -12.05 1.54
C LEU A 38 1.14 -12.56 0.61
N GLU A 39 0.66 -13.78 0.85
CA GLU A 39 -0.39 -14.46 0.10
C GLU A 39 -1.75 -13.76 0.25
N GLU A 40 -2.10 -13.33 1.47
CA GLU A 40 -3.33 -12.59 1.71
C GLU A 40 -3.31 -11.21 1.05
N VAL A 41 -2.18 -10.51 1.11
CA VAL A 41 -2.03 -9.22 0.42
C VAL A 41 -2.12 -9.43 -1.09
N ALA A 42 -1.38 -10.40 -1.64
CA ALA A 42 -1.39 -10.78 -3.05
C ALA A 42 -2.81 -11.04 -3.57
N GLY A 43 -3.59 -11.83 -2.84
CA GLY A 43 -4.99 -12.14 -3.19
C GLY A 43 -5.90 -10.90 -3.21
N ARG A 44 -5.64 -9.90 -2.37
CA ARG A 44 -6.44 -8.67 -2.28
C ARG A 44 -6.12 -7.64 -3.36
N ILE A 45 -4.83 -7.50 -3.74
CA ILE A 45 -4.40 -6.49 -4.74
C ILE A 45 -4.12 -7.08 -6.13
N LYS A 46 -4.27 -8.39 -6.31
CA LYS A 46 -4.09 -9.11 -7.59
C LYS A 46 -2.66 -9.00 -8.17
N PHE A 47 -1.66 -9.02 -7.29
CA PHE A 47 -0.24 -9.11 -7.66
C PHE A 47 0.36 -10.40 -7.10
N ALA A 48 1.45 -10.88 -7.71
CA ALA A 48 2.10 -12.10 -7.24
C ALA A 48 2.79 -11.86 -5.88
N PRO A 49 2.78 -12.83 -4.94
CA PRO A 49 3.49 -12.71 -3.66
C PRO A 49 4.97 -12.34 -3.83
N ARG A 50 5.62 -12.87 -4.88
CA ARG A 50 7.01 -12.56 -5.24
C ARG A 50 7.24 -11.08 -5.55
N GLN A 51 6.27 -10.40 -6.17
CA GLN A 51 6.37 -8.97 -6.46
C GLN A 51 6.20 -8.11 -5.22
N ILE A 52 5.36 -8.55 -4.26
CA ILE A 52 5.22 -7.87 -2.97
C ILE A 52 6.51 -8.03 -2.16
N ALA A 53 7.07 -9.24 -2.11
CA ALA A 53 8.36 -9.49 -1.47
C ALA A 53 9.48 -8.66 -2.10
N ALA A 54 9.57 -8.63 -3.44
CA ALA A 54 10.54 -7.81 -4.15
C ALA A 54 10.38 -6.31 -3.86
N LEU A 55 9.15 -5.81 -3.66
CA LEU A 55 8.90 -4.41 -3.28
C LEU A 55 9.33 -4.14 -1.84
N GLU A 56 9.11 -5.08 -0.92
CA GLU A 56 9.54 -4.95 0.48
C GLU A 56 11.06 -5.07 0.66
N GLU A 57 11.71 -5.84 -0.19
CA GLU A 57 13.17 -6.02 -0.26
C GLU A 57 13.86 -5.02 -1.18
N GLU A 58 13.07 -4.20 -1.89
CA GLU A 58 13.53 -3.21 -2.87
C GLU A 58 14.43 -3.79 -3.97
N ARG A 59 14.07 -4.99 -4.41
CA ARG A 59 14.66 -5.67 -5.56
C ARG A 59 14.01 -5.15 -6.83
N TRP A 60 14.36 -3.93 -7.22
CA TRP A 60 13.76 -3.20 -8.35
C TRP A 60 13.86 -3.95 -9.68
N GLU A 61 14.89 -4.78 -9.86
CA GLU A 61 15.11 -5.64 -11.02
C GLU A 61 14.06 -6.76 -11.17
N ASP A 62 13.42 -7.17 -10.09
CA ASP A 62 12.39 -8.23 -10.07
C ASP A 62 10.96 -7.67 -10.14
N LEU A 63 10.83 -6.35 -10.15
CA LEU A 63 9.56 -5.65 -10.15
C LEU A 63 9.07 -5.34 -11.57
N PRO A 64 7.74 -5.25 -11.77
CA PRO A 64 7.21 -4.68 -13.01
C PRO A 64 7.67 -3.22 -13.14
N THR A 65 7.64 -2.66 -14.34
CA THR A 65 8.05 -1.26 -14.59
C THR A 65 6.87 -0.35 -14.96
N GLY A 66 7.06 0.96 -14.86
CA GLY A 66 6.11 1.95 -15.35
C GLY A 66 4.75 1.95 -14.65
N ILE A 67 3.68 1.97 -15.45
CA ILE A 67 2.28 2.02 -14.98
C ILE A 67 1.95 0.84 -14.06
N SER A 68 2.51 -0.34 -14.34
CA SER A 68 2.26 -1.54 -13.54
C SER A 68 2.91 -1.44 -12.15
N LEU A 69 4.15 -0.94 -12.06
CA LEU A 69 4.81 -0.67 -10.78
C LEU A 69 4.03 0.35 -9.95
N ARG A 70 3.59 1.44 -10.59
CA ARG A 70 2.79 2.47 -9.95
C ARG A 70 1.46 1.90 -9.43
N GLY A 71 0.85 0.98 -10.19
CA GLY A 71 -0.34 0.24 -9.77
C GLY A 71 -0.11 -0.64 -8.54
N LEU A 72 1.00 -1.38 -8.51
CA LEU A 72 1.41 -2.21 -7.38
C LEU A 72 1.60 -1.36 -6.11
N VAL A 73 2.44 -0.33 -6.18
CA VAL A 73 2.74 0.54 -5.04
C VAL A 73 1.47 1.21 -4.51
N ARG A 74 0.64 1.79 -5.40
CA ARG A 74 -0.59 2.47 -5.01
C ARG A 74 -1.60 1.51 -4.37
N SER A 75 -1.84 0.35 -4.98
CA SER A 75 -2.81 -0.61 -4.46
C SER A 75 -2.35 -1.18 -3.12
N TYR A 76 -1.06 -1.44 -2.96
CA TYR A 76 -0.51 -1.95 -1.72
C TYR A 76 -0.57 -0.92 -0.58
N ALA A 77 -0.14 0.32 -0.83
CA ALA A 77 -0.23 1.41 0.14
C ALA A 77 -1.68 1.67 0.59
N ARG A 78 -2.64 1.70 -0.34
CA ARG A 78 -4.07 1.84 -0.02
C ARG A 78 -4.59 0.70 0.82
N LEU A 79 -4.22 -0.54 0.51
CA LEU A 79 -4.61 -1.71 1.29
C LEU A 79 -4.06 -1.62 2.73
N LEU A 80 -2.84 -1.12 2.89
CA LEU A 80 -2.21 -0.91 4.19
C LEU A 80 -2.72 0.33 4.94
N GLY A 81 -3.53 1.18 4.30
CA GLY A 81 -4.03 2.43 4.89
C GLY A 81 -3.00 3.56 4.96
N ALA A 82 -1.95 3.49 4.14
CA ALA A 82 -0.95 4.54 3.98
C ALA A 82 -1.33 5.52 2.85
N ASP A 83 -0.71 6.70 2.84
CA ASP A 83 -0.86 7.66 1.74
C ASP A 83 -0.15 7.16 0.50
N ALA A 84 -0.94 6.64 -0.43
CA ALA A 84 -0.44 6.06 -1.65
C ALA A 84 0.18 7.07 -2.61
N GLU A 85 -0.29 8.32 -2.65
CA GLU A 85 0.27 9.31 -3.57
C GLU A 85 1.61 9.83 -3.03
N ALA A 86 1.76 9.99 -1.71
CA ALA A 86 3.02 10.34 -1.09
C ALA A 86 4.10 9.26 -1.34
N ILE A 87 3.75 7.98 -1.19
CA ILE A 87 4.68 6.86 -1.42
C ILE A 87 5.03 6.71 -2.92
N VAL A 88 4.05 6.90 -3.80
CA VAL A 88 4.32 6.91 -5.25
C VAL A 88 5.25 8.05 -5.63
N ALA A 89 5.07 9.24 -5.05
CA ALA A 89 5.94 10.38 -5.30
C ALA A 89 7.38 10.15 -4.80
N SER A 90 7.56 9.46 -3.67
CA SER A 90 8.90 9.13 -3.18
C SER A 90 9.64 8.09 -4.03
N LEU A 91 8.91 7.29 -4.83
CA LEU A 91 9.47 6.27 -5.73
C LEU A 91 9.53 6.72 -7.20
N ASP A 92 9.24 7.99 -7.49
CA ASP A 92 9.16 8.51 -8.86
C ASP A 92 10.38 8.20 -9.75
N PRO A 93 11.65 8.22 -9.27
CA PRO A 93 12.80 7.80 -10.08
C PRO A 93 12.71 6.37 -10.63
N HIS A 94 12.22 5.43 -9.81
CA HIS A 94 12.06 4.01 -10.18
C HIS A 94 10.82 3.79 -11.06
N LEU A 95 9.78 4.63 -10.90
CA LEU A 95 8.54 4.56 -11.66
C LEU A 95 8.65 5.09 -13.10
N ARG A 96 9.64 5.96 -13.37
CA ARG A 96 9.88 6.54 -14.71
C ARG A 96 10.44 5.56 -15.75
N GLY A 97 10.77 4.32 -15.37
CA GLY A 97 11.37 3.30 -16.22
C GLY A 97 10.54 2.76 -17.39
N ALA A 98 9.38 3.34 -17.70
CA ALA A 98 8.63 3.03 -18.92
C ALA A 98 8.14 4.30 -19.61
N GLN A 99 8.93 4.79 -20.56
CA GLN A 99 8.31 5.41 -21.73
C GLN A 99 7.56 4.29 -22.47
N PRO A 100 6.25 4.44 -22.74
CA PRO A 100 5.58 3.54 -23.65
C PRO A 100 6.16 3.79 -25.05
N ALA A 101 7.10 2.94 -25.46
CA ALA A 101 7.36 2.74 -26.88
C ALA A 101 6.04 2.23 -27.48
N ARG A 102 5.33 3.15 -28.12
CA ARG A 102 4.10 2.93 -28.87
C ARG A 102 4.26 1.76 -29.86
N LEU A 103 3.22 0.91 -29.92
CA LEU A 103 2.71 0.23 -31.12
C LEU A 103 3.66 -0.76 -31.85
N ALA A 104 3.61 -2.06 -31.48
CA ALA A 104 3.67 -3.18 -32.43
C ALA A 104 3.56 -4.54 -31.73
N GLN A 105 2.34 -5.01 -31.45
CA GLN A 105 2.05 -6.45 -31.51
C GLN A 105 0.55 -6.65 -31.72
N GLY A 106 0.09 -6.17 -32.88
CA GLY A 106 -1.00 -6.81 -33.59
C GLY A 106 -0.51 -8.20 -34.03
N GLY A 107 -0.87 -9.21 -33.27
CA GLY A 107 -0.70 -10.61 -33.63
C GLY A 107 -2.08 -11.26 -33.66
N LEU A 108 -2.75 -11.17 -34.80
CA LEU A 108 -3.88 -12.04 -35.14
C LEU A 108 -3.36 -13.47 -35.15
N HIS A 109 -3.70 -14.28 -34.14
CA HIS A 109 -3.78 -15.73 -34.25
C HIS A 109 -4.76 -16.28 -33.21
N ALA A 110 -5.94 -16.67 -33.68
CA ALA A 110 -6.69 -17.76 -33.06
C ALA A 110 -5.99 -19.08 -33.41
N PRO A 111 -6.15 -20.13 -32.59
CA PRO A 111 -7.21 -21.08 -32.92
C PRO A 111 -8.01 -21.56 -31.72
N ARG A 112 -9.26 -21.94 -32.01
CA ARG A 112 -10.17 -22.71 -31.17
C ARG A 112 -9.55 -24.05 -30.78
N GLY A 113 -9.83 -24.50 -29.55
CA GLY A 113 -10.05 -25.91 -29.25
C GLY A 113 -9.02 -26.57 -28.33
N ALA A 114 -9.28 -26.52 -27.03
CA ALA A 114 -9.10 -27.62 -26.08
C ALA A 114 -9.66 -27.18 -24.71
N LEU A 115 -10.83 -27.70 -24.32
CA LEU A 115 -11.22 -27.74 -22.91
C LEU A 115 -10.53 -28.94 -22.26
N PRO A 116 -10.12 -28.84 -20.99
CA PRO A 116 -10.85 -29.61 -19.99
C PRO A 116 -11.03 -28.88 -18.64
N ALA A 117 -11.96 -29.44 -17.85
CA ALA A 117 -12.28 -29.20 -16.44
C ALA A 117 -13.01 -27.86 -16.16
N GLU A 118 -14.33 -27.87 -15.85
CA GLU A 118 -14.87 -28.17 -14.51
C GLU A 118 -14.06 -27.37 -13.46
N GLU A 119 -14.58 -26.30 -12.85
CA GLU A 119 -15.70 -26.33 -11.92
C GLU A 119 -16.38 -24.95 -11.77
N GLU A 120 -17.71 -25.03 -11.66
CA GLU A 120 -18.60 -24.13 -10.92
C GLU A 120 -18.82 -22.69 -11.43
N ARG A 121 -19.95 -22.57 -12.13
CA ARG A 121 -20.75 -21.36 -12.28
C ARG A 121 -20.89 -20.62 -10.95
N GLY A 122 -20.89 -19.29 -11.04
CA GLY A 122 -20.81 -18.39 -9.91
C GLY A 122 -21.82 -18.67 -8.81
N SER A 123 -21.35 -18.58 -7.57
CA SER A 123 -22.21 -18.69 -6.41
C SER A 123 -21.83 -17.62 -5.38
N SER A 124 -22.88 -16.93 -4.96
CA SER A 124 -23.03 -16.33 -3.64
C SER A 124 -22.14 -15.17 -3.24
N SER A 125 -22.17 -14.08 -4.02
CA SER A 125 -21.92 -12.74 -3.48
C SER A 125 -22.89 -12.38 -2.34
N TRP A 126 -23.99 -13.13 -2.16
CA TRP A 126 -24.97 -12.92 -1.11
C TRP A 126 -24.49 -13.41 0.27
N GLY A 127 -23.71 -14.50 0.30
CA GLY A 127 -23.08 -14.98 1.54
C GLY A 127 -22.07 -13.98 2.11
N TRP A 128 -21.32 -13.29 1.25
CA TRP A 128 -20.38 -12.26 1.69
C TRP A 128 -21.08 -11.00 2.24
N TRP A 129 -22.24 -10.61 1.70
CA TRP A 129 -23.04 -9.51 2.25
C TRP A 129 -23.60 -9.81 3.65
N LEU A 130 -23.95 -11.07 3.94
CA LEU A 130 -24.34 -11.52 5.29
C LEU A 130 -23.19 -11.40 6.30
N VAL A 131 -21.97 -11.74 5.87
CA VAL A 131 -20.76 -11.58 6.69
C VAL A 131 -20.45 -10.10 6.94
N ILE A 132 -20.58 -9.24 5.91
CA ILE A 132 -20.43 -7.78 6.05
C ILE A 132 -21.46 -7.22 7.05
N LEU A 133 -22.73 -7.61 6.93
CA LEU A 133 -23.79 -7.15 7.83
C LEU A 133 -23.52 -7.56 9.28
N LEU A 134 -23.07 -8.81 9.50
CA LEU A 134 -22.71 -9.32 10.83
C LEU A 134 -21.58 -8.49 11.47
N VAL A 135 -20.54 -8.15 10.69
CA VAL A 135 -19.40 -7.35 11.14
C VAL A 135 -19.81 -5.92 11.47
N ILE A 136 -20.71 -5.31 10.69
CA ILE A 136 -21.25 -3.97 10.96
C ILE A 136 -22.04 -3.96 12.28
N VAL A 137 -22.88 -4.97 12.52
CA VAL A 137 -23.65 -5.11 13.77
C VAL A 137 -22.73 -5.30 14.97
N ALA A 138 -21.70 -6.14 14.84
CA ALA A 138 -20.70 -6.35 15.89
C ALA A 138 -19.93 -5.05 16.21
N ALA A 139 -19.56 -4.27 15.20
CA ALA A 139 -18.88 -2.98 15.36
C ALA A 139 -19.79 -1.93 16.04
N ALA A 140 -21.08 -1.90 15.73
CA ALA A 140 -22.04 -1.00 16.36
C ALA A 140 -22.26 -1.32 17.85
N VAL A 141 -22.43 -2.60 18.19
CA VAL A 141 -22.56 -3.06 19.59
C VAL A 141 -21.27 -2.78 20.37
N TYR A 142 -20.11 -3.01 19.76
CA TYR A 142 -18.81 -2.70 20.36
C TYR A 142 -18.62 -1.19 20.60
N GLY A 143 -18.99 -0.35 19.62
CA GLY A 143 -18.92 1.11 19.75
C GLY A 143 -19.85 1.66 20.83
N PHE A 144 -21.01 1.04 21.02
CA PHE A 144 -21.95 1.40 22.09
C PHE A 144 -21.39 1.05 23.49
N TRP A 145 -20.64 -0.04 23.63
CA TRP A 145 -20.00 -0.44 24.89
C TRP A 145 -18.73 0.36 25.21
N GLN A 146 -18.06 0.93 24.22
CA GLN A 146 -16.84 1.74 24.39
C GLN A 146 -17.09 3.19 24.85
N GLY A 147 -18.35 3.62 25.04
CA GLY A 147 -18.68 4.90 25.68
C GLY A 147 -18.06 6.15 25.01
N TRP A 148 -17.66 6.05 23.74
CA TRP A 148 -16.93 7.10 23.03
C TRP A 148 -17.88 8.13 22.42
N LEU A 149 -18.59 8.85 23.29
CA LEU A 149 -19.16 10.17 22.97
C LEU A 149 -18.28 11.22 23.67
N PRO A 150 -17.31 11.84 22.97
CA PRO A 150 -16.54 12.94 23.53
C PRO A 150 -17.46 14.15 23.75
N GLY A 151 -17.71 14.50 25.02
CA GLY A 151 -18.54 15.67 25.40
C GLY A 151 -17.98 17.04 24.97
N HIS A 152 -16.81 17.11 24.33
CA HIS A 152 -16.19 18.38 23.93
C HIS A 152 -16.84 19.02 22.69
N TRP A 153 -17.58 18.27 21.87
CA TRP A 153 -18.24 18.82 20.68
C TRP A 153 -19.44 19.72 20.98
N ILE A 154 -19.95 19.72 22.22
CA ILE A 154 -21.18 20.42 22.60
C ILE A 154 -20.87 21.79 23.25
N SER A 155 -19.62 22.03 23.65
CA SER A 155 -19.24 23.28 24.33
C SER A 155 -19.11 24.49 23.39
N GLY A 156 -19.09 24.27 22.07
CA GLY A 156 -19.02 25.33 21.07
C GLY A 156 -20.38 25.93 20.66
N LEU A 157 -21.50 25.36 21.12
CA LEU A 157 -22.86 25.78 20.72
C LEU A 157 -23.60 26.63 21.77
N LEU A 158 -22.96 26.97 22.89
CA LEU A 158 -23.53 27.89 23.88
C LEU A 158 -23.01 29.31 23.60
N PRO A 159 -23.88 30.26 23.19
CA PRO A 159 -23.50 31.66 23.05
C PRO A 159 -23.12 32.26 24.41
N HIS A 160 -21.93 32.86 24.48
CA HIS A 160 -21.50 33.70 25.60
C HIS A 160 -22.48 34.86 25.73
N SER A 161 -23.39 34.77 26.71
CA SER A 161 -24.38 35.79 27.02
C SER A 161 -23.90 36.59 28.23
N GLY A 162 -23.48 37.83 28.00
CA GLY A 162 -23.51 38.90 29.00
C GLY A 162 -22.21 39.19 29.74
N HIS A 163 -21.58 40.31 29.38
CA HIS A 163 -21.64 41.51 30.23
C HIS A 163 -21.50 42.78 29.38
#